data_AF-X1FWQ4-F1
#
_entry.id   AF-X1FWQ4-F1
#
_cell.length_a   1.000
_cell.length_b   1.000
_cell.length_c   1.000
_cell.angle_alpha   90.00
_cell.angle_beta   90.00
_cell.angle_gamma   90.00
#
_symmetry.space_group_name_H-M   'P 1'
#
loop_
_entity.id
_entity.type
_entity.pdbx_description
1 polymer ?
#
loop_
_entity_poly.entity_id
_entity_poly.type
_entity_poly.pdbx_seq_one_letter_code
_entity_poly.pdbx_strand_id
1 'polypeptide(L)'
;ELPFGKQMQLDFGQYRCRSGLKLFIFAAVLSASRYKHVIFQDHPFRTTEVIDHLLSCFDYFGGVPEELVIDQDRLMVVSENAGDIIYTDDFKYFIEEQDIRMYVCRADDPETKGKIENLIKYKI
;
A
#
# COMPACT_ATOMS: atom_id res chain seq x y z
N GLU A 1 13.23 -17.64 1.39
CA GLU A 1 12.84 -16.60 0.40
C GLU A 1 11.42 -16.86 -0.06
N LEU A 2 10.63 -15.82 -0.27
CA LEU A 2 9.28 -15.95 -0.85
C LEU A 2 9.39 -16.15 -2.37
N PRO A 3 8.46 -16.90 -3.00
CA PRO A 3 8.40 -16.98 -4.46
C PRO A 3 8.13 -15.61 -5.12
N PHE A 4 8.60 -15.42 -6.36
CA PHE A 4 8.21 -14.26 -7.17
C PHE A 4 6.70 -14.23 -7.38
N GLY A 5 6.10 -13.03 -7.36
CA GLY A 5 4.65 -12.84 -7.45
C GLY A 5 3.87 -13.25 -6.19
N LYS A 6 4.51 -13.88 -5.20
CA LYS A 6 3.80 -14.36 -4.01
C LYS A 6 3.23 -13.24 -3.15
N GLN A 7 4.02 -12.20 -2.93
CA GLN A 7 3.69 -11.17 -1.96
C GLN A 7 4.16 -9.79 -2.44
N MET A 8 3.30 -8.81 -2.23
CA MET A 8 3.58 -7.40 -2.39
C MET A 8 3.31 -6.66 -1.08
N GLN A 9 4.18 -5.72 -0.73
CA GLN A 9 4.01 -4.81 0.40
C GLN A 9 3.55 -3.45 -0.12
N LEU A 10 2.51 -2.91 0.48
CA LEU A 10 2.02 -1.57 0.24
C LEU A 10 2.35 -0.68 1.45
N ASP A 11 2.95 0.47 1.17
CA ASP A 11 3.34 1.46 2.14
C ASP A 11 2.86 2.86 1.72
N PHE A 12 2.49 3.67 2.71
CA PHE A 12 2.05 5.04 2.52
C PHE A 12 2.97 6.02 3.26
N GLY A 13 3.08 7.22 2.70
CA GLY A 13 3.93 8.27 3.26
C GLY A 13 3.45 9.67 2.91
N GLN A 14 4.05 10.64 3.56
CA GLN A 14 3.84 12.05 3.27
C GLN A 14 5.20 12.75 3.23
N TYR A 15 5.34 13.71 2.32
CA TYR A 15 6.55 14.53 2.23
C TYR A 15 6.19 15.98 2.00
N ARG A 16 6.65 16.87 2.88
CA ARG A 16 6.51 18.31 2.70
C ARG A 16 7.72 18.85 1.96
N CYS A 17 7.52 19.29 0.74
CA CYS A 17 8.54 19.95 -0.07
C CYS A 17 8.92 21.29 0.54
N ARG A 18 10.13 21.79 0.21
CA ARG A 18 10.58 23.13 0.62
C ARG A 18 9.66 24.26 0.13
N SER A 19 8.94 24.04 -0.97
CA SER A 19 7.93 24.96 -1.51
C SER A 19 6.67 25.07 -0.65
N GLY A 20 6.50 24.20 0.35
CA GLY A 20 5.28 24.09 1.15
C GLY A 20 4.29 23.04 0.63
N LEU A 21 4.44 22.57 -0.62
CA LEU A 21 3.63 21.50 -1.21
C LEU A 21 3.76 20.22 -0.38
N LYS A 22 2.62 19.64 0.00
CA LYS A 22 2.54 18.35 0.68
C LYS A 22 2.26 17.27 -0.36
N LEU A 23 3.17 16.32 -0.48
CA LEU A 23 3.02 15.14 -1.30
C LEU A 23 2.53 13.98 -0.45
N PHE A 24 1.61 13.22 -1.00
CA PHE A 24 1.12 11.95 -0.49
C PHE A 24 1.70 10.85 -1.37
N ILE A 25 2.26 9.82 -0.74
CA ILE A 25 3.09 8.81 -1.39
C ILE A 25 2.41 7.47 -1.24
N PHE A 26 2.21 6.78 -2.36
CA PHE A 26 1.85 5.36 -2.45
C PHE A 26 3.10 4.62 -2.91
N ALA A 27 3.52 3.57 -2.22
CA ALA A 27 4.65 2.73 -2.62
C ALA A 27 4.31 1.25 -2.51
N ALA A 28 4.43 0.54 -3.62
CA ALA A 28 4.26 -0.90 -3.70
C ALA A 28 5.59 -1.58 -4.01
N VAL A 29 5.90 -2.67 -3.32
CA VAL A 29 7.15 -3.43 -3.50
C VAL A 29 6.91 -4.92 -3.46
N LEU A 30 7.37 -5.64 -4.49
CA LEU A 30 7.37 -7.10 -4.51
C LEU A 30 8.39 -7.66 -3.51
N SER A 31 7.96 -8.55 -2.63
CA SER A 31 8.80 -9.01 -1.50
C SER A 31 10.05 -9.77 -1.94
N ALA A 32 9.94 -10.64 -2.96
CA ALA A 32 11.04 -11.47 -3.43
C ALA A 32 12.07 -10.69 -4.26
N SER A 33 11.62 -9.88 -5.22
CA SER A 33 12.51 -9.14 -6.14
C SER A 33 12.95 -7.77 -5.61
N ARG A 34 12.26 -7.25 -4.60
CA ARG A 34 12.35 -5.85 -4.13
C ARG A 34 12.04 -4.82 -5.23
N TYR A 35 11.38 -5.22 -6.31
CA TYR A 35 10.98 -4.34 -7.40
C TYR A 35 9.86 -3.40 -6.95
N LYS A 36 9.95 -2.11 -7.30
CA LYS A 36 9.16 -1.04 -6.69
C LYS A 36 8.35 -0.26 -7.71
N HIS A 37 7.17 0.20 -7.29
CA HIS A 37 6.33 1.15 -7.99
C HIS A 37 5.91 2.24 -7.00
N VAL A 38 6.05 3.52 -7.36
CA VAL A 38 5.80 4.65 -6.46
C VAL A 38 5.01 5.73 -7.17
N ILE A 39 3.96 6.22 -6.54
CA ILE A 39 3.07 7.27 -7.04
C ILE A 39 3.00 8.41 -6.02
N PHE A 40 2.90 9.64 -6.53
CA PHE A 40 2.77 10.85 -5.75
C PHE A 40 1.49 11.60 -6.15
N GLN A 41 0.78 12.14 -5.17
CA GLN A 41 -0.33 13.09 -5.38
C GLN A 41 -0.28 14.22 -4.34
N ASP A 42 -1.03 15.30 -4.57
CA ASP A 42 -1.02 16.51 -3.74
C ASP A 42 -2.16 16.60 -2.71
N HIS A 43 -2.96 15.54 -2.60
CA HIS A 43 -4.08 15.41 -1.66
C HIS A 43 -4.12 14.01 -1.02
N PRO A 44 -4.77 13.83 0.16
CA PRO A 44 -4.93 12.52 0.78
C PRO A 44 -5.60 11.52 -0.17
N PHE A 45 -5.25 10.25 -0.07
CA PHE A 45 -5.80 9.21 -0.93
C PHE A 45 -7.27 8.96 -0.61
N ARG A 46 -8.06 8.74 -1.66
CA ARG A 46 -9.38 8.10 -1.55
C ARG A 46 -9.25 6.62 -1.83
N THR A 47 -10.21 5.82 -1.34
CA THR A 47 -10.23 4.37 -1.61
C THR A 47 -10.12 4.07 -3.11
N THR A 48 -10.93 4.75 -3.93
CA THR A 48 -10.93 4.55 -5.38
C THR A 48 -9.59 4.84 -6.03
N GLU A 49 -8.90 5.90 -5.58
CA GLU A 49 -7.55 6.23 -6.06
C GLU A 49 -6.53 5.16 -5.68
N VAL A 50 -6.63 4.57 -4.48
CA VAL A 50 -5.75 3.46 -4.08
C VAL A 50 -6.00 2.21 -4.93
N ILE A 51 -7.25 1.93 -5.28
CA ILE A 51 -7.60 0.84 -6.20
C ILE A 51 -6.98 1.10 -7.58
N ASP A 52 -7.13 2.31 -8.13
CA ASP A 52 -6.53 2.69 -9.42
C ASP A 52 -5.00 2.56 -9.40
N HIS A 53 -4.37 3.01 -8.31
CA HIS A 53 -2.92 2.89 -8.11
C HIS A 53 -2.45 1.43 -8.02
N LEU A 54 -3.25 0.55 -7.40
CA LEU A 54 -2.97 -0.89 -7.35
C LEU A 54 -3.08 -1.54 -8.73
N LEU A 55 -4.11 -1.22 -9.51
CA LEU A 55 -4.26 -1.71 -10.88
C LEU A 55 -3.09 -1.27 -11.77
N SER A 56 -2.73 0.03 -11.73
CA SER A 56 -1.55 0.56 -12.42
C SER A 56 -0.27 -0.16 -11.99
N CYS A 57 -0.16 -0.50 -10.71
CA CYS A 57 0.98 -1.23 -10.18
C CYS A 57 1.02 -2.68 -10.70
N PHE A 58 -0.11 -3.37 -10.81
CA PHE A 58 -0.19 -4.73 -11.35
C PHE A 58 0.19 -4.75 -12.83
N ASP A 59 -0.30 -3.79 -13.61
CA ASP A 59 0.09 -3.61 -15.01
C ASP A 59 1.60 -3.37 -15.13
N TYR A 60 2.17 -2.52 -14.27
CA TYR A 60 3.60 -2.24 -14.24
C TYR A 60 4.44 -3.48 -13.87
N PHE A 61 3.96 -4.32 -12.96
CA PHE A 61 4.61 -5.56 -12.57
C PHE A 61 4.34 -6.73 -13.53
N GLY A 62 3.37 -6.58 -14.44
CA GLY A 62 2.97 -7.63 -15.38
C GLY A 62 2.15 -8.74 -14.75
N GLY A 63 1.44 -8.47 -13.65
CA GLY A 63 0.59 -9.44 -12.98
C GLY A 63 0.12 -9.02 -11.59
N VAL A 64 -0.82 -9.79 -11.05
CA VAL A 64 -1.42 -9.59 -9.73
C VAL A 64 -0.68 -10.45 -8.70
N PRO A 65 -0.27 -9.91 -7.53
CA PRO A 65 0.34 -10.70 -6.47
C PRO A 65 -0.70 -11.55 -5.74
N GLU A 66 -0.29 -12.71 -5.23
CA GLU A 66 -1.22 -13.56 -4.45
C GLU A 66 -1.56 -13.00 -3.05
N GLU A 67 -0.69 -12.17 -2.49
CA GLU A 67 -0.85 -11.60 -1.15
C GLU A 67 -0.42 -10.13 -1.12
N LEU A 68 -1.31 -9.28 -0.60
CA LEU A 68 -1.08 -7.87 -0.35
C LEU A 68 -0.89 -7.65 1.16
N VAL A 69 0.28 -7.16 1.53
CA VAL A 69 0.65 -6.83 2.91
C VAL A 69 0.57 -5.32 3.11
N ILE A 70 -0.16 -4.88 4.14
CA ILE A 70 -0.33 -3.46 4.48
C ILE A 70 -0.04 -3.23 5.97
N ASP A 71 0.56 -2.09 6.31
CA ASP A 71 0.73 -1.62 7.69
C ASP A 71 -0.51 -0.84 8.16
N GLN A 72 -1.18 -1.31 9.22
CA GLN A 72 -2.42 -0.71 9.73
C GLN A 72 -2.20 0.74 10.18
N ASP A 73 -1.07 1.07 10.78
CA ASP A 73 -0.80 2.40 11.33
C ASP A 73 -0.61 3.46 10.24
N ARG A 74 -0.31 3.02 9.01
CA ARG A 74 0.01 3.90 7.86
C ARG A 74 -1.19 4.12 6.94
N LEU A 75 -2.33 3.54 7.28
CA LEU A 75 -3.64 3.83 6.67
C LEU A 75 -4.16 5.23 7.01
N MET A 76 -3.48 6.02 7.85
CA MET A 76 -3.87 7.39 8.25
C MET A 76 -3.77 8.46 7.15
N VAL A 77 -3.67 8.07 5.87
CA VAL A 77 -3.52 8.99 4.71
C VAL A 77 -4.81 9.09 3.88
N VAL A 78 -5.97 8.87 4.48
CA VAL A 78 -7.18 8.53 3.74
C VAL A 78 -8.35 9.42 4.12
N SER A 79 -9.07 9.90 3.12
CA SER A 79 -10.41 10.48 3.28
C SER A 79 -11.37 9.60 2.46
N GLU A 80 -12.50 9.14 3.00
CA GLU A 80 -13.68 10.00 3.14
C GLU A 80 -14.21 10.01 4.59
N ASN A 81 -13.61 10.88 5.41
CA ASN A 81 -13.95 11.19 6.81
C ASN A 81 -13.67 10.11 7.88
N ALA A 82 -12.52 9.45 7.72
CA ALA A 82 -11.70 8.81 8.77
C ALA A 82 -11.98 7.33 9.15
N GLY A 83 -12.55 6.53 8.25
CA GLY A 83 -12.40 5.07 8.27
C GLY A 83 -11.16 4.59 7.52
N ASP A 84 -10.66 3.39 7.79
CA ASP A 84 -9.49 2.83 7.08
C ASP A 84 -9.87 2.31 5.68
N ILE A 85 -9.04 2.56 4.63
CA ILE A 85 -9.28 2.12 3.22
C ILE A 85 -9.73 0.68 3.16
N ILE A 86 -9.00 -0.19 3.85
CA ILE A 86 -9.17 -1.64 3.80
C ILE A 86 -10.55 -2.10 4.31
N TYR A 87 -11.28 -1.25 5.03
CA TYR A 87 -12.60 -1.56 5.58
C TYR A 87 -13.75 -1.03 4.73
N THR A 88 -13.47 -0.24 3.70
CA THR A 88 -14.47 0.23 2.73
C THR A 88 -14.95 -0.91 1.83
N ASP A 89 -16.22 -0.87 1.42
CA ASP A 89 -16.81 -1.95 0.61
C ASP A 89 -16.20 -2.04 -0.79
N ASP A 90 -15.85 -0.90 -1.40
CA ASP A 90 -15.15 -0.86 -2.68
C ASP A 90 -13.81 -1.60 -2.62
N PHE A 91 -13.04 -1.41 -1.54
CA PHE A 91 -11.76 -2.09 -1.39
C PHE A 91 -11.94 -3.59 -1.16
N LYS A 92 -12.95 -4.01 -0.38
CA LYS A 92 -13.26 -5.44 -0.19
C LYS A 92 -13.64 -6.09 -1.52
N TYR A 93 -14.52 -5.45 -2.28
CA TYR A 93 -14.96 -5.94 -3.59
C TYR A 93 -13.77 -6.09 -4.54
N PHE A 94 -12.88 -5.08 -4.59
CA PHE A 94 -11.66 -5.14 -5.39
C PHE A 94 -10.77 -6.34 -5.01
N ILE A 95 -10.52 -6.56 -3.72
CA ILE A 95 -9.68 -7.67 -3.26
C ILE A 95 -10.28 -9.04 -3.64
N GLU A 96 -11.60 -9.18 -3.53
CA GLU A 96 -12.33 -10.39 -3.96
C GLU A 96 -12.26 -10.59 -5.47
N GLU A 97 -12.48 -9.53 -6.25
CA GLU A 97 -12.44 -9.58 -7.72
C GLU A 97 -11.05 -9.99 -8.25
N GLN A 98 -9.98 -9.49 -7.63
CA GLN A 98 -8.61 -9.75 -8.03
C GLN A 98 -8.04 -11.06 -7.44
N ASP A 99 -8.81 -11.80 -6.64
CA ASP A 99 -8.39 -13.02 -5.92
C ASP A 99 -7.11 -12.81 -5.07
N ILE A 100 -7.03 -11.67 -4.38
CA ILE A 100 -5.87 -11.28 -3.56
C ILE A 100 -6.11 -11.66 -2.09
N ARG A 101 -5.12 -12.27 -1.43
CA ARG A 101 -5.16 -12.40 0.03
C ARG A 101 -4.64 -11.12 0.70
N MET A 102 -5.39 -10.59 1.66
CA MET A 102 -4.97 -9.44 2.45
C MET A 102 -4.32 -9.86 3.76
N TYR A 103 -3.19 -9.24 4.09
CA TYR A 103 -2.54 -9.36 5.38
C TYR A 103 -2.23 -7.97 5.95
N VAL A 104 -2.85 -7.65 7.09
CA VAL A 104 -2.72 -6.34 7.73
C VAL A 104 -1.85 -6.48 8.97
N CYS A 105 -0.66 -5.88 8.94
CA CYS A 105 0.27 -5.87 10.07
C CYS A 105 -0.19 -4.90 11.15
N ARG A 106 -0.07 -5.32 12.41
CA ARG A 106 -0.39 -4.52 13.60
C ARG A 106 0.89 -4.24 14.39
N ALA A 107 1.01 -3.04 14.95
CA ALA A 107 2.20 -2.60 15.71
C ALA A 107 2.66 -3.57 16.81
N ASP A 108 1.70 -4.23 17.45
CA ASP A 108 1.91 -5.09 18.62
C ASP A 108 2.21 -6.56 18.29
N ASP A 109 2.35 -6.93 17.01
CA ASP A 109 2.58 -8.32 16.61
C ASP A 109 4.08 -8.57 16.26
N PRO A 110 4.86 -9.22 17.14
CA PRO A 110 6.29 -9.44 16.93
C PRO A 110 6.60 -10.35 15.73
N GLU A 111 5.68 -11.23 15.33
CA GLU A 111 5.87 -12.09 14.15
C GLU A 111 5.77 -11.30 12.83
N THR A 112 5.06 -10.17 12.85
CA THR A 112 4.87 -9.30 11.66
C THR A 112 6.07 -8.43 11.33
N LYS A 113 6.87 -8.08 12.35
CA LYS A 113 7.95 -7.08 12.27
C LYS A 113 9.09 -7.48 11.32
N GLY A 114 9.16 -8.76 10.94
CA GLY A 114 10.10 -9.29 9.96
C GLY A 114 9.57 -9.37 8.52
N LYS A 115 8.25 -9.23 8.31
CA LYS A 115 7.64 -9.33 6.97
C LYS A 115 7.69 -8.00 6.22
N ILE A 116 7.54 -6.87 6.92
CA ILE A 116 7.54 -5.54 6.30
C ILE A 116 8.95 -4.92 6.41
N GLU A 117 9.58 -4.63 5.28
CA GLU A 117 10.73 -3.73 5.28
C GLU A 117 10.23 -2.28 5.24
N ASN A 118 10.89 -1.35 5.94
CA ASN A 118 10.56 0.08 5.82
C ASN A 118 10.89 0.58 4.40
N LEU A 119 9.88 0.63 3.54
CA LEU A 119 10.02 1.02 2.13
C LEU A 119 10.21 2.53 1.96
N ILE A 120 9.47 3.32 2.75
CA ILE A 120 9.55 4.78 2.76
C ILE A 120 10.19 5.28 4.07
N LYS A 121 11.32 6.00 3.95
CA LYS A 121 12.02 6.65 5.09
C LYS A 121 11.34 7.95 5.55
N TYR A 122 10.52 8.56 4.71
CA TYR A 122 9.73 9.76 4.99
C TYR A 122 8.37 9.35 5.55
N LYS A 123 8.37 9.07 6.84
CA LYS A 123 7.19 8.65 7.59
C LYS A 123 6.32 9.85 7.96
N ILE A 124 5.04 9.59 8.18
CA ILE A 124 4.08 10.53 8.77
C ILE A 124 4.49 10.80 10.22
#